data_AF-A0A2E6ESU1-F1
#
_entry.id   AF-A0A2E6ESU1-F1
#
_cell.length_a   1.000
_cell.length_b   1.000
_cell.length_c   1.000
_cell.angle_alpha   90.00
_cell.angle_beta   90.00
_cell.angle_gamma   90.00
#
_symmetry.space_group_name_H-M   'P 1'
#
loop_
_entity.id
_entity.type
_entity.pdbx_description
1 polymer ?
#
loop_
_entity_poly.entity_id
_entity_poly.type
_entity_poly.pdbx_seq_one_letter_code
_entity_poly.pdbx_strand_id
1 'polypeptide(L)'
;MPDPSPRPNRDLRSSPPPDLKSRKEERRSRPPGPVPIVVIPRGGGGKERRFALHPSRVLLVLLSVFTAGLLLATGLFAGYWILTDQTLVREDYGRLAEEVEDLRTELSDLKERSRAQRTSDESTRDEAEANESLKGLTLPEPSATVPTIRVALLRTSGSITLEGEGLNINQGPNQAIPMPRGRALVMPRREGVWVEGVGIIPKGTRIENRVGPIRIGKKEYPGALELHEEDGKLLLVNEVDLERYLQGVVAAELPASWGLEAKKAQAVAARTYALMQRNSSTRAYHLESTVDDQVYSGRGADPSSRAAVTTTHGEVLSRNGYLVSAFYHSACAGQTEVPDNVWPERPNNGNASVKCGFCDGATRTPWETQIKPDELLKALQSAGEQADAVQGLHIRERSLSGRVTLLDLITEDGTVRWSGNEFRQHLGWNRVKSARFESEVVGAGFLVRGRGAGHGVGLCQWGARSMAASDHDYQDILGHYYPGAGLTRIY
;
A
#
# COMPACT_ATOMS: atom_id res chain seq x y z
N MET A 1 30.63 -53.32 16.02
CA MET A 1 31.51 -53.65 14.88
C MET A 1 30.64 -54.13 13.73
N PRO A 2 31.01 -53.86 12.46
CA PRO A 2 31.88 -52.76 12.02
C PRO A 2 31.32 -52.02 10.77
N ASP A 3 31.92 -50.86 10.47
CA ASP A 3 32.00 -50.30 9.11
C ASP A 3 32.94 -51.19 8.25
N PRO A 4 32.92 -51.11 6.91
CA PRO A 4 34.07 -50.44 6.29
C PRO A 4 33.77 -49.64 5.02
N SER A 5 34.07 -48.34 5.06
CA SER A 5 34.53 -47.56 3.92
C SER A 5 35.91 -48.04 3.45
N PRO A 6 36.33 -47.73 2.21
CA PRO A 6 37.43 -46.76 2.07
C PRO A 6 37.36 -45.79 0.88
N ARG A 7 38.25 -44.78 0.95
CA ARG A 7 38.51 -43.66 0.00
C ARG A 7 39.61 -44.06 -1.03
N PRO A 8 40.23 -43.19 -1.88
CA PRO A 8 40.12 -41.72 -2.12
C PRO A 8 39.88 -41.37 -3.62
N ASN A 9 40.10 -40.18 -4.22
CA ASN A 9 40.81 -38.92 -3.90
C ASN A 9 40.17 -37.74 -4.73
N ARG A 10 40.66 -36.49 -4.93
CA ARG A 10 41.92 -35.76 -4.64
C ARG A 10 41.69 -34.22 -4.55
N ASP A 11 42.63 -33.51 -3.92
CA ASP A 11 42.95 -32.06 -3.95
C ASP A 11 42.30 -31.14 -5.01
N LEU A 12 41.83 -29.97 -4.55
CA LEU A 12 42.18 -28.67 -5.15
C LEU A 12 42.21 -27.59 -4.04
N ARG A 13 43.04 -26.55 -4.17
CA ARG A 13 43.36 -25.58 -3.10
C ARG A 13 42.69 -24.22 -3.29
N SER A 14 42.46 -23.53 -2.17
CA SER A 14 42.05 -22.13 -2.11
C SER A 14 43.16 -21.17 -2.56
N SER A 15 42.78 -20.09 -3.24
CA SER A 15 43.67 -18.99 -3.65
C SER A 15 43.32 -17.71 -2.89
N PRO A 16 44.28 -17.06 -2.20
CA PRO A 16 44.11 -15.71 -1.66
C PRO A 16 44.26 -14.62 -2.74
N PRO A 17 43.80 -13.37 -2.49
CA PRO A 17 43.91 -12.27 -3.45
C PRO A 17 45.36 -11.77 -3.63
N PRO A 18 45.70 -11.15 -4.78
CA PRO A 18 47.06 -10.69 -5.09
C PRO A 18 47.44 -9.37 -4.38
N ASP A 19 48.66 -9.30 -3.86
CA ASP A 19 49.25 -8.09 -3.26
C ASP A 19 49.86 -7.15 -4.32
N LEU A 20 49.77 -5.84 -4.08
CA LEU A 20 50.04 -4.75 -5.01
C LEU A 20 51.44 -4.14 -4.81
N LYS A 21 52.52 -4.96 -4.93
CA LYS A 21 53.87 -4.46 -4.55
C LYS A 21 55.13 -5.05 -5.21
N SER A 22 55.15 -5.29 -6.53
CA SER A 22 56.44 -5.32 -7.28
C SER A 22 56.33 -5.18 -8.80
N ARG A 23 56.64 -3.99 -9.37
CA ARG A 23 57.12 -3.90 -10.77
C ARG A 23 57.92 -2.62 -11.03
N LYS A 24 59.21 -2.66 -10.68
CA LYS A 24 60.20 -1.64 -11.06
C LYS A 24 61.06 -2.19 -12.22
N GLU A 25 61.53 -1.29 -13.08
CA GLU A 25 62.69 -1.45 -13.97
C GLU A 25 62.77 -2.71 -14.88
N GLU A 26 62.29 -2.59 -16.12
CA GLU A 26 63.24 -2.62 -17.26
C GLU A 26 62.67 -1.94 -18.53
N ARG A 27 63.33 -0.88 -19.00
CA ARG A 27 63.38 -0.52 -20.43
C ARG A 27 64.64 0.30 -20.72
N ARG A 28 65.47 -0.19 -21.64
CA ARG A 28 66.85 0.28 -21.83
C ARG A 28 66.95 1.52 -22.72
N SER A 29 68.06 2.24 -22.56
CA SER A 29 68.48 3.43 -23.31
C SER A 29 68.69 3.19 -24.81
N ARG A 30 68.47 4.24 -25.61
CA ARG A 30 69.16 4.48 -26.90
C ARG A 30 70.07 5.71 -26.77
N PRO A 31 71.19 5.78 -27.51
CA PRO A 31 72.20 6.84 -27.35
C PRO A 31 71.77 8.18 -28.00
N PRO A 32 72.32 9.32 -27.56
CA PRO A 32 72.07 10.64 -28.15
C PRO A 32 72.81 10.87 -29.48
N GLY A 33 72.24 11.72 -30.34
CA GLY A 33 72.87 12.21 -31.56
C GLY A 33 73.87 13.37 -31.32
N PRO A 34 74.64 13.77 -32.35
CA PRO A 34 75.70 14.77 -32.23
C PRO A 34 75.18 16.20 -32.03
N VAL A 35 75.95 17.01 -31.30
CA VAL A 35 75.67 18.42 -31.00
C VAL A 35 76.30 19.33 -32.08
N PRO A 36 75.59 20.32 -32.64
CA PRO A 36 76.15 21.26 -33.60
C PRO A 36 77.11 22.25 -32.93
N ILE A 37 78.26 22.51 -33.56
CA ILE A 37 79.22 23.54 -33.17
C ILE A 37 79.02 24.76 -34.07
N VAL A 38 78.81 25.94 -33.48
CA VAL A 38 78.74 27.21 -34.21
C VAL A 38 80.15 27.81 -34.32
N VAL A 39 80.57 28.14 -35.54
CA VAL A 39 81.83 28.83 -35.83
C VAL A 39 81.53 30.31 -36.11
N ILE A 40 82.21 31.22 -35.41
CA ILE A 40 82.14 32.66 -35.67
C ILE A 40 83.51 33.11 -36.20
N PRO A 41 83.63 33.52 -37.47
CA PRO A 41 84.88 34.07 -37.98
C PRO A 41 85.15 35.46 -37.38
N ARG A 42 86.42 35.75 -37.06
CA ARG A 42 86.92 37.08 -36.71
C ARG A 42 88.06 37.44 -37.65
N GLY A 43 88.05 38.66 -38.18
CA GLY A 43 89.21 39.24 -38.86
C GLY A 43 90.28 39.66 -37.86
N GLY A 44 91.56 39.53 -38.25
CA GLY A 44 92.73 39.82 -37.40
C GLY A 44 93.34 38.54 -36.81
N GLY A 45 94.59 38.25 -37.18
CA GLY A 45 95.24 36.96 -36.90
C GLY A 45 95.50 36.70 -35.41
N GLY A 46 94.92 35.62 -34.89
CA GLY A 46 95.16 35.08 -33.55
C GLY A 46 94.64 33.64 -33.44
N LYS A 47 95.28 32.80 -32.61
CA LYS A 47 94.95 31.36 -32.52
C LYS A 47 93.50 31.11 -32.08
N GLU A 48 92.82 30.16 -32.72
CA GLU A 48 91.47 29.72 -32.34
C GLU A 48 91.36 29.38 -30.84
N ARG A 49 90.25 29.77 -30.21
CA ARG A 49 89.78 29.19 -28.94
C ARG A 49 88.34 28.73 -29.10
N ARG A 50 88.13 27.42 -29.00
CA ARG A 50 86.80 26.79 -29.04
C ARG A 50 86.22 26.79 -27.63
N PHE A 51 85.01 27.30 -27.48
CA PHE A 51 84.27 27.31 -26.21
C PHE A 51 82.94 26.59 -26.37
N ALA A 52 82.65 25.63 -25.49
CA ALA A 52 81.34 24.98 -25.43
C ALA A 52 80.36 25.86 -24.63
N LEU A 53 79.51 26.62 -25.33
CA LEU A 53 78.46 27.44 -24.73
C LEU A 53 77.26 26.57 -24.35
N HIS A 54 77.19 26.17 -23.08
CA HIS A 54 76.00 25.50 -22.54
C HIS A 54 74.83 26.51 -22.43
N PRO A 55 73.66 26.25 -23.05
CA PRO A 55 72.59 27.25 -23.18
C PRO A 55 72.02 27.75 -21.84
N SER A 56 72.09 26.94 -20.78
CA SER A 56 71.67 27.30 -19.42
C SER A 56 72.41 28.52 -18.85
N ARG A 57 73.67 28.78 -19.24
CA ARG A 57 74.44 29.93 -18.75
C ARG A 57 74.11 31.25 -19.45
N VAL A 58 73.67 31.20 -20.71
CA VAL A 58 73.20 32.42 -21.43
C VAL A 58 71.83 32.84 -20.89
N LEU A 59 70.95 31.88 -20.66
CA LEU A 59 69.61 32.13 -20.11
C LEU A 59 69.66 32.81 -18.72
N LEU A 60 70.57 32.37 -17.84
CA LEU A 60 70.75 32.97 -16.51
C LEU A 60 71.14 34.45 -16.54
N VAL A 61 72.02 34.87 -17.45
CA VAL A 61 72.46 36.28 -17.56
C VAL A 61 71.33 37.15 -18.13
N LEU A 62 70.60 36.66 -19.14
CA LEU A 62 69.44 37.38 -19.68
C LEU A 62 68.35 37.54 -18.62
N LEU A 63 68.07 36.48 -17.83
CA LEU A 63 67.09 36.52 -16.76
C LEU A 63 67.46 37.57 -15.69
N SER A 64 68.73 37.62 -15.27
CA SER A 64 69.16 38.56 -14.21
C SER A 64 69.01 40.02 -14.62
N VAL A 65 69.31 40.37 -15.88
CA VAL A 65 69.11 41.73 -16.41
C VAL A 65 67.61 42.07 -16.48
N PHE A 66 66.77 41.13 -16.92
CA PHE A 66 65.32 41.35 -17.00
C PHE A 66 64.69 41.54 -15.62
N THR A 67 65.09 40.76 -14.61
CA THR A 67 64.58 40.92 -13.23
C THR A 67 64.99 42.24 -12.59
N ALA A 68 66.20 42.75 -12.87
CA ALA A 68 66.66 44.03 -12.35
C ALA A 68 65.86 45.21 -12.93
N GLY A 69 65.57 45.17 -14.23
CA GLY A 69 64.71 46.18 -14.89
C GLY A 69 63.27 46.16 -14.37
N LEU A 70 62.70 44.97 -14.16
CA LEU A 70 61.32 44.83 -13.69
C LEU A 70 61.13 45.39 -12.27
N LEU A 71 62.08 45.13 -11.35
CA LEU A 71 62.03 45.62 -9.97
C LEU A 71 62.03 47.16 -9.89
N LEU A 72 62.87 47.82 -10.69
CA LEU A 72 62.92 49.29 -10.78
C LEU A 72 61.62 49.89 -11.34
N ALA A 73 61.01 49.26 -12.35
CA ALA A 73 59.73 49.70 -12.89
C ALA A 73 58.59 49.55 -11.88
N THR A 74 58.53 48.42 -11.14
CA THR A 74 57.48 48.18 -10.14
C THR A 74 57.57 49.11 -8.93
N GLY A 75 58.77 49.45 -8.46
CA GLY A 75 58.94 50.30 -7.27
C GLY A 75 58.41 51.73 -7.48
N LEU A 76 58.64 52.31 -8.66
CA LEU A 76 58.18 53.65 -8.99
C LEU A 76 56.66 53.71 -9.25
N PHE A 77 56.07 52.67 -9.85
CA PHE A 77 54.62 52.60 -10.05
C PHE A 77 53.85 52.38 -8.75
N ALA A 78 54.34 51.52 -7.86
CA ALA A 78 53.68 51.23 -6.58
C ALA A 78 53.56 52.47 -5.68
N GLY A 79 54.61 53.29 -5.59
CA GLY A 79 54.59 54.53 -4.79
C GLY A 79 53.56 55.55 -5.28
N TYR A 80 53.34 55.65 -6.59
CA TYR A 80 52.34 56.55 -7.18
C TYR A 80 50.91 56.06 -6.92
N TRP A 81 50.63 54.77 -7.11
CA TRP A 81 49.30 54.18 -6.88
C TRP A 81 48.87 54.21 -5.40
N ILE A 82 49.79 53.88 -4.48
CA ILE A 82 49.50 53.81 -3.03
C ILE A 82 49.10 55.18 -2.46
N LEU A 83 49.58 56.28 -3.05
CA LEU A 83 49.28 57.64 -2.59
C LEU A 83 48.00 58.25 -3.19
N THR A 84 47.41 57.67 -4.23
CA THR A 84 46.25 58.26 -4.94
C THR A 84 44.91 57.56 -4.73
N ASP A 85 44.88 56.31 -4.23
CA ASP A 85 43.66 55.47 -4.21
C ASP A 85 43.12 55.13 -2.81
N GLN A 86 43.77 55.59 -1.73
CA GLN A 86 43.45 55.21 -0.34
C GLN A 86 42.17 55.82 0.25
N THR A 87 41.53 56.79 -0.42
CA THR A 87 40.33 57.47 0.08
C THR A 87 39.04 56.90 -0.51
N LEU A 88 38.92 56.85 -1.84
CA LEU A 88 37.71 56.37 -2.56
C LEU A 88 37.32 54.94 -2.15
N VAL A 89 38.28 54.02 -2.12
CA VAL A 89 38.05 52.61 -1.76
C VAL A 89 37.46 52.47 -0.34
N ARG A 90 37.67 53.44 0.55
CA ARG A 90 37.32 53.30 1.97
C ARG A 90 35.85 53.61 2.29
N GLU A 91 35.21 54.45 1.49
CA GLU A 91 33.78 54.78 1.64
C GLU A 91 32.90 53.67 1.05
N ASP A 92 33.22 53.20 -0.17
CA ASP A 92 32.50 52.10 -0.83
C ASP A 92 32.55 50.80 -0.01
N TYR A 93 33.71 50.43 0.56
CA TYR A 93 33.82 49.25 1.43
C TYR A 93 33.03 49.37 2.74
N GLY A 94 32.87 50.59 3.28
CA GLY A 94 32.04 50.81 4.47
C GLY A 94 30.57 50.56 4.17
N ARG A 95 30.07 51.16 3.08
CA ARG A 95 28.69 50.98 2.61
C ARG A 95 28.38 49.52 2.24
N LEU A 96 29.28 48.84 1.54
CA LEU A 96 29.14 47.41 1.21
C LEU A 96 29.12 46.51 2.45
N ALA A 97 29.77 46.90 3.54
CA ALA A 97 29.71 46.14 4.79
C ALA A 97 28.33 46.28 5.48
N GLU A 98 27.74 47.48 5.46
CA GLU A 98 26.38 47.72 5.99
C GLU A 98 25.32 47.00 5.15
N GLU A 99 25.35 47.15 3.81
CA GLU A 99 24.42 46.45 2.90
C GLU A 99 24.50 44.92 3.04
N VAL A 100 25.68 44.35 3.37
CA VAL A 100 25.85 42.91 3.62
C VAL A 100 25.29 42.46 4.97
N GLU A 101 25.33 43.28 6.02
CA GLU A 101 24.80 42.91 7.35
C GLU A 101 23.28 43.06 7.43
N ASP A 102 22.71 44.06 6.74
CA ASP A 102 21.26 44.16 6.54
C ASP A 102 20.73 42.94 5.77
N LEU A 103 21.37 42.56 4.65
CA LEU A 103 21.00 41.35 3.88
C LEU A 103 21.15 40.05 4.69
N ARG A 104 22.10 39.97 5.64
CA ARG A 104 22.17 38.84 6.58
C ARG A 104 21.01 38.82 7.57
N THR A 105 20.61 40.00 8.04
CA THR A 105 19.50 40.16 8.98
C THR A 105 18.18 39.79 8.31
N GLU A 106 17.89 40.32 7.11
CA GLU A 106 16.74 39.92 6.30
C GLU A 106 16.73 38.42 5.99
N LEU A 107 17.89 37.84 5.64
CA LEU A 107 18.02 36.41 5.38
C LEU A 107 17.82 35.55 6.65
N SER A 108 18.09 36.08 7.85
CA SER A 108 17.77 35.41 9.11
C SER A 108 16.26 35.45 9.36
N ASP A 109 15.65 36.63 9.25
CA ASP A 109 14.21 36.83 9.39
C ASP A 109 13.40 35.97 8.41
N LEU A 110 13.82 35.89 7.14
CA LEU A 110 13.22 35.03 6.12
C LEU A 110 13.34 33.54 6.46
N LYS A 111 14.44 33.10 7.09
CA LYS A 111 14.60 31.72 7.55
C LYS A 111 13.72 31.41 8.74
N GLU A 112 13.60 32.31 9.72
CA GLU A 112 12.71 32.11 10.86
C GLU A 112 11.25 32.14 10.46
N ARG A 113 10.82 33.09 9.61
CA ARG A 113 9.47 33.13 9.04
C ARG A 113 9.16 31.89 8.20
N SER A 114 10.09 31.43 7.34
CA SER A 114 9.93 30.18 6.59
C SER A 114 9.88 28.95 7.50
N ARG A 115 10.60 28.94 8.63
CA ARG A 115 10.56 27.84 9.60
C ARG A 115 9.25 27.82 10.38
N ALA A 116 8.80 28.97 10.87
CA ALA A 116 7.52 29.13 11.56
C ALA A 116 6.35 28.74 10.66
N GLN A 117 6.36 29.20 9.40
CA GLN A 117 5.36 28.83 8.41
C GLN A 117 5.38 27.33 8.09
N ARG A 118 6.57 26.72 7.91
CA ARG A 118 6.65 25.26 7.79
C ARG A 118 6.01 24.55 8.98
N THR A 119 6.28 24.97 10.22
CA THR A 119 5.68 24.32 11.39
C THR A 119 4.17 24.52 11.52
N SER A 120 3.60 25.62 11.02
CA SER A 120 2.13 25.78 10.96
C SER A 120 1.50 25.00 9.80
N ASP A 121 2.18 24.94 8.66
CA ASP A 121 1.74 24.19 7.49
C ASP A 121 1.84 22.67 7.76
N GLU A 122 2.84 22.24 8.53
CA GLU A 122 3.04 20.87 9.03
C GLU A 122 1.99 20.51 10.08
N SER A 123 1.72 21.37 11.10
CA SER A 123 0.68 21.07 12.10
C SER A 123 -0.74 21.07 11.54
N THR A 124 -1.07 21.99 10.63
CA THR A 124 -2.41 22.02 9.99
C THR A 124 -2.60 20.89 8.98
N ARG A 125 -1.50 20.41 8.38
CA ARG A 125 -1.49 19.19 7.59
C ARG A 125 -1.65 17.94 8.45
N ASP A 126 -0.95 17.83 9.58
CA ASP A 126 -1.10 16.72 10.53
C ASP A 126 -2.55 16.62 11.04
N GLU A 127 -3.18 17.76 11.39
CA GLU A 127 -4.60 17.79 11.76
C GLU A 127 -5.54 17.39 10.61
N ALA A 128 -5.25 17.80 9.37
CA ALA A 128 -6.04 17.45 8.20
C ALA A 128 -5.91 15.96 7.82
N GLU A 129 -4.69 15.42 7.78
CA GLU A 129 -4.41 14.00 7.49
C GLU A 129 -4.97 13.10 8.61
N ALA A 130 -4.86 13.51 9.88
CA ALA A 130 -5.52 12.84 10.99
C ALA A 130 -7.05 12.80 10.84
N ASN A 131 -7.68 13.93 10.51
CA ASN A 131 -9.14 14.01 10.35
C ASN A 131 -9.63 13.21 9.13
N GLU A 132 -8.86 13.15 8.04
CA GLU A 132 -9.15 12.27 6.90
C GLU A 132 -8.97 10.78 7.25
N SER A 133 -7.95 10.41 8.04
CA SER A 133 -7.76 9.03 8.53
C SER A 133 -8.88 8.52 9.44
N LEU A 134 -9.69 9.42 10.01
CA LEU A 134 -10.84 9.12 10.87
C LEU A 134 -12.20 9.23 10.15
N LYS A 135 -12.20 9.58 8.86
CA LYS A 135 -13.40 9.77 8.03
C LYS A 135 -14.27 8.51 8.02
N GLY A 136 -15.54 8.65 8.38
CA GLY A 136 -16.48 7.53 8.50
C GLY A 136 -16.34 6.68 9.77
N LEU A 137 -15.31 6.88 10.58
CA LEU A 137 -15.16 6.22 11.89
C LEU A 137 -15.95 6.92 13.01
N THR A 138 -16.84 7.88 12.69
CA THR A 138 -17.72 8.52 13.66
C THR A 138 -18.56 7.49 14.42
N LEU A 139 -18.41 7.45 15.74
CA LEU A 139 -19.27 6.65 16.62
C LEU A 139 -20.69 7.24 16.55
N PRO A 140 -21.74 6.47 16.23
CA PRO A 140 -23.10 6.99 16.18
C PRO A 140 -23.62 7.29 17.59
N GLU A 141 -24.37 8.39 17.73
CA GLU A 141 -25.07 8.73 18.96
C GLU A 141 -25.98 7.59 19.44
N PRO A 142 -26.06 7.30 20.76
CA PRO A 142 -26.92 6.25 21.29
C PRO A 142 -28.39 6.42 20.92
N SER A 143 -28.98 5.38 20.33
CA SER A 143 -30.36 5.39 19.82
C SER A 143 -31.26 4.41 20.60
N ALA A 144 -32.56 4.71 20.67
CA ALA A 144 -33.56 3.74 21.10
C ALA A 144 -34.02 2.79 19.97
N THR A 145 -33.45 2.92 18.77
CA THR A 145 -33.81 2.13 17.58
C THR A 145 -32.58 1.51 16.92
N VAL A 146 -32.72 0.25 16.51
CA VAL A 146 -31.71 -0.47 15.72
C VAL A 146 -31.59 0.20 14.34
N PRO A 147 -30.38 0.58 13.88
CA PRO A 147 -30.19 1.22 12.59
C PRO A 147 -30.40 0.22 11.44
N THR A 148 -30.79 0.73 10.27
CA THR A 148 -30.85 -0.06 9.03
C THR A 148 -29.52 -0.05 8.28
N ILE A 149 -29.26 -1.12 7.55
CA ILE A 149 -28.13 -1.31 6.65
C ILE A 149 -28.65 -1.67 5.24
N ARG A 150 -27.93 -1.24 4.21
CA ARG A 150 -28.32 -1.33 2.80
C ARG A 150 -27.23 -2.12 2.06
N VAL A 151 -27.57 -3.26 1.48
CA VAL A 151 -26.57 -4.26 1.03
C VAL A 151 -26.79 -4.66 -0.42
N ALA A 152 -25.81 -4.46 -1.30
CA ALA A 152 -25.85 -4.92 -2.68
C ALA A 152 -25.78 -6.47 -2.72
N LEU A 153 -26.86 -7.09 -3.21
CA LEU A 153 -27.02 -8.55 -3.24
C LEU A 153 -26.42 -9.19 -4.50
N LEU A 154 -26.57 -8.52 -5.64
CA LEU A 154 -26.12 -8.97 -6.96
C LEU A 154 -26.28 -7.86 -8.00
N ARG A 155 -25.64 -8.07 -9.16
CA ARG A 155 -25.87 -7.33 -10.40
C ARG A 155 -26.11 -8.32 -11.54
N THR A 156 -27.11 -8.09 -12.39
CA THR A 156 -27.40 -8.99 -13.53
C THR A 156 -27.95 -8.23 -14.74
N SER A 157 -27.63 -8.70 -15.95
CA SER A 157 -28.30 -8.28 -17.19
C SER A 157 -29.55 -9.11 -17.53
N GLY A 158 -29.77 -10.22 -16.81
CA GLY A 158 -30.92 -11.11 -16.98
C GLY A 158 -32.11 -10.75 -16.09
N SER A 159 -33.16 -11.57 -16.14
CA SER A 159 -34.31 -11.47 -15.25
C SER A 159 -34.12 -12.22 -13.92
N ILE A 160 -34.87 -11.79 -12.91
CA ILE A 160 -34.95 -12.42 -11.59
C ILE A 160 -36.42 -12.50 -11.17
N THR A 161 -36.81 -13.57 -10.48
CA THR A 161 -38.12 -13.65 -9.81
C THR A 161 -37.95 -13.37 -8.32
N LEU A 162 -38.69 -12.39 -7.82
CA LEU A 162 -38.87 -12.11 -6.39
C LEU A 162 -40.17 -12.78 -5.93
N GLU A 163 -40.14 -13.48 -4.79
CA GLU A 163 -41.27 -14.31 -4.33
C GLU A 163 -41.53 -14.12 -2.83
N GLY A 164 -42.80 -13.94 -2.43
CA GLY A 164 -43.24 -13.75 -1.04
C GLY A 164 -44.75 -13.51 -0.94
N GLU A 165 -45.43 -14.11 0.04
CA GLU A 165 -46.91 -14.18 0.05
C GLU A 165 -47.60 -12.80 0.12
N GLY A 166 -46.99 -11.84 0.83
CA GLY A 166 -47.43 -10.45 0.93
C GLY A 166 -46.57 -9.47 0.13
N LEU A 167 -45.99 -9.89 -1.01
CA LEU A 167 -45.11 -9.06 -1.84
C LEU A 167 -45.86 -7.83 -2.41
N ASN A 168 -45.33 -6.63 -2.16
CA ASN A 168 -45.87 -5.34 -2.60
C ASN A 168 -44.75 -4.47 -3.20
N ILE A 169 -45.07 -3.69 -4.22
CA ILE A 169 -44.17 -2.71 -4.85
C ILE A 169 -44.63 -1.30 -4.48
N ASN A 170 -43.79 -0.55 -3.78
CA ASN A 170 -44.10 0.79 -3.28
C ASN A 170 -43.55 1.85 -4.25
N GLN A 171 -44.45 2.52 -4.96
CA GLN A 171 -44.14 3.60 -5.91
C GLN A 171 -44.34 5.02 -5.33
N GLY A 172 -44.87 5.12 -4.10
CA GLY A 172 -45.07 6.39 -3.39
C GLY A 172 -45.83 6.18 -2.07
N PRO A 173 -46.00 7.23 -1.24
CA PRO A 173 -46.55 7.11 0.11
C PRO A 173 -47.90 6.39 0.23
N ASN A 174 -48.76 6.55 -0.79
CA ASN A 174 -50.09 5.91 -0.86
C ASN A 174 -50.22 4.94 -2.07
N GLN A 175 -49.12 4.56 -2.71
CA GLN A 175 -49.13 3.74 -3.93
C GLN A 175 -48.31 2.46 -3.74
N ALA A 176 -48.96 1.45 -3.16
CA ALA A 176 -48.43 0.09 -3.04
C ALA A 176 -49.21 -0.86 -3.95
N ILE A 177 -48.53 -1.51 -4.91
CA ILE A 177 -49.13 -2.48 -5.81
C ILE A 177 -48.88 -3.89 -5.24
N PRO A 178 -49.91 -4.65 -4.83
CA PRO A 178 -49.76 -6.03 -4.39
C PRO A 178 -49.48 -6.96 -5.59
N MET A 179 -48.50 -7.83 -5.46
CA MET A 179 -48.05 -8.71 -6.56
C MET A 179 -48.91 -9.98 -6.65
N PRO A 180 -49.56 -10.27 -7.79
CA PRO A 180 -50.38 -11.46 -7.96
C PRO A 180 -49.63 -12.76 -7.62
N ARG A 181 -50.27 -13.62 -6.81
CA ARG A 181 -49.68 -14.88 -6.30
C ARG A 181 -48.38 -14.69 -5.50
N GLY A 182 -48.05 -13.47 -5.07
CA GLY A 182 -46.82 -13.17 -4.33
C GLY A 182 -45.55 -13.30 -5.17
N ARG A 183 -45.59 -12.98 -6.48
CA ARG A 183 -44.45 -13.13 -7.39
C ARG A 183 -44.29 -11.90 -8.27
N ALA A 184 -43.05 -11.44 -8.47
CA ALA A 184 -42.70 -10.38 -9.41
C ALA A 184 -41.48 -10.81 -10.25
N LEU A 185 -41.63 -10.87 -11.57
CA LEU A 185 -40.52 -11.01 -12.50
C LEU A 185 -39.94 -9.63 -12.84
N VAL A 186 -38.66 -9.43 -12.56
CA VAL A 186 -37.95 -8.15 -12.69
C VAL A 186 -36.76 -8.29 -13.64
N MET A 187 -36.45 -7.26 -14.44
CA MET A 187 -35.30 -7.24 -15.37
C MET A 187 -34.86 -5.81 -15.70
N PRO A 188 -33.58 -5.57 -16.04
CA PRO A 188 -33.13 -4.26 -16.51
C PRO A 188 -33.62 -3.96 -17.92
N ARG A 189 -33.86 -2.68 -18.20
CA ARG A 189 -34.10 -2.08 -19.52
C ARG A 189 -33.32 -0.77 -19.63
N ARG A 190 -33.17 -0.23 -20.85
CA ARG A 190 -32.49 1.06 -21.08
C ARG A 190 -33.17 2.26 -20.39
N GLU A 191 -34.44 2.12 -20.02
CA GLU A 191 -35.28 3.17 -19.41
C GLU A 191 -35.41 3.02 -17.88
N GLY A 192 -34.76 2.01 -17.28
CA GLY A 192 -34.88 1.67 -15.85
C GLY A 192 -35.14 0.19 -15.64
N VAL A 193 -35.64 -0.17 -14.45
CA VAL A 193 -36.03 -1.57 -14.17
C VAL A 193 -37.45 -1.79 -14.69
N TRP A 194 -37.70 -2.93 -15.34
CA TRP A 194 -39.04 -3.39 -15.71
C TRP A 194 -39.53 -4.46 -14.74
N VAL A 195 -40.82 -4.41 -14.39
CA VAL A 195 -41.49 -5.43 -13.59
C VAL A 195 -42.78 -5.90 -14.27
N GLU A 196 -42.96 -7.22 -14.29
CA GLU A 196 -44.14 -7.89 -14.82
C GLU A 196 -45.43 -7.39 -14.14
N GLY A 197 -46.42 -7.02 -14.95
CA GLY A 197 -47.70 -6.46 -14.47
C GLY A 197 -47.67 -4.99 -14.03
N VAL A 198 -46.49 -4.34 -13.98
CA VAL A 198 -46.35 -2.92 -13.55
C VAL A 198 -45.72 -2.04 -14.64
N GLY A 199 -44.76 -2.54 -15.42
CA GLY A 199 -44.04 -1.76 -16.43
C GLY A 199 -42.67 -1.26 -15.93
N ILE A 200 -42.20 -0.14 -16.47
CA ILE A 200 -40.96 0.51 -16.02
C ILE A 200 -41.21 1.22 -14.67
N ILE A 201 -40.27 1.09 -13.75
CA ILE A 201 -40.32 1.67 -12.40
C ILE A 201 -39.11 2.57 -12.12
N PRO A 202 -39.24 3.61 -11.28
CA PRO A 202 -38.12 4.47 -10.89
C PRO A 202 -36.96 3.71 -10.23
N LYS A 203 -35.73 4.20 -10.43
CA LYS A 203 -34.54 3.72 -9.69
C LYS A 203 -34.74 3.94 -8.18
N GLY A 204 -34.46 2.91 -7.37
CA GLY A 204 -34.71 2.92 -5.94
C GLY A 204 -36.14 2.55 -5.52
N THR A 205 -36.99 2.12 -6.46
CA THR A 205 -38.33 1.60 -6.11
C THR A 205 -38.21 0.45 -5.11
N ARG A 206 -38.94 0.58 -4.00
CA ARG A 206 -38.83 -0.29 -2.84
C ARG A 206 -39.90 -1.38 -2.86
N ILE A 207 -39.51 -2.60 -2.56
CA ILE A 207 -40.35 -3.80 -2.55
C ILE A 207 -40.30 -4.41 -1.15
N GLU A 208 -41.48 -4.71 -0.61
CA GLU A 208 -41.65 -5.31 0.71
C GLU A 208 -42.40 -6.63 0.58
N ASN A 209 -42.13 -7.58 1.48
CA ASN A 209 -43.07 -8.65 1.76
C ASN A 209 -43.70 -8.40 3.15
N ARG A 210 -45.03 -8.20 3.18
CA ARG A 210 -45.79 -8.01 4.44
C ARG A 210 -45.92 -9.31 5.26
N VAL A 211 -45.59 -10.46 4.67
CA VAL A 211 -45.70 -11.80 5.26
C VAL A 211 -44.35 -12.51 5.16
N GLY A 212 -43.39 -12.08 5.99
CA GLY A 212 -42.05 -12.68 6.08
C GLY A 212 -41.03 -12.10 5.09
N PRO A 213 -39.92 -12.82 4.81
CA PRO A 213 -38.83 -12.35 3.96
C PRO A 213 -39.19 -12.41 2.46
N ILE A 214 -38.43 -11.70 1.63
CA ILE A 214 -38.51 -11.81 0.16
C ILE A 214 -37.53 -12.89 -0.30
N ARG A 215 -38.00 -13.89 -1.04
CA ARG A 215 -37.19 -15.00 -1.54
C ARG A 215 -36.73 -14.75 -2.98
N ILE A 216 -35.45 -15.03 -3.25
CA ILE A 216 -34.83 -15.01 -4.57
C ILE A 216 -34.23 -16.40 -4.81
N GLY A 217 -34.88 -17.20 -5.66
CA GLY A 217 -34.52 -18.61 -5.85
C GLY A 217 -34.58 -19.39 -4.53
N LYS A 218 -33.41 -19.77 -4.00
CA LYS A 218 -33.24 -20.50 -2.73
C LYS A 218 -32.85 -19.64 -1.51
N LYS A 219 -32.53 -18.35 -1.68
CA LYS A 219 -32.17 -17.45 -0.56
C LYS A 219 -33.38 -16.61 -0.14
N GLU A 220 -33.58 -16.45 1.16
CA GLU A 220 -34.58 -15.54 1.75
C GLU A 220 -33.88 -14.28 2.29
N TYR A 221 -34.46 -13.10 2.09
CA TYR A 221 -33.92 -11.83 2.58
C TYR A 221 -34.95 -11.11 3.47
N PRO A 222 -34.63 -10.83 4.75
CA PRO A 222 -35.50 -10.06 5.62
C PRO A 222 -35.44 -8.57 5.27
N GLY A 223 -36.47 -7.81 5.70
CA GLY A 223 -36.59 -6.38 5.37
C GLY A 223 -37.17 -6.16 3.97
N ALA A 224 -36.67 -5.15 3.28
CA ALA A 224 -37.10 -4.74 1.95
C ALA A 224 -36.00 -4.97 0.91
N LEU A 225 -36.39 -5.01 -0.37
CA LEU A 225 -35.48 -4.88 -1.50
C LEU A 225 -35.71 -3.54 -2.20
N GLU A 226 -34.66 -2.99 -2.81
CA GLU A 226 -34.77 -1.89 -3.77
C GLU A 226 -34.25 -2.32 -5.13
N LEU A 227 -34.92 -1.84 -6.17
CA LEU A 227 -34.58 -2.12 -7.55
C LEU A 227 -33.86 -0.91 -8.16
N HIS A 228 -32.58 -1.12 -8.51
CA HIS A 228 -31.74 -0.11 -9.12
C HIS A 228 -31.32 -0.55 -10.53
N GLU A 229 -31.31 0.40 -11.46
CA GLU A 229 -30.63 0.24 -12.74
C GLU A 229 -29.21 0.83 -12.59
N GLU A 230 -28.19 0.09 -13.03
CA GLU A 230 -26.77 0.44 -12.92
C GLU A 230 -26.01 -0.22 -14.10
N ASP A 231 -25.49 0.60 -15.02
CA ASP A 231 -24.72 0.20 -16.21
C ASP A 231 -25.39 -0.89 -17.08
N GLY A 232 -26.69 -0.75 -17.34
CA GLY A 232 -27.50 -1.70 -18.10
C GLY A 232 -27.85 -2.98 -17.35
N LYS A 233 -27.58 -3.02 -16.02
CA LYS A 233 -27.82 -4.16 -15.15
C LYS A 233 -28.84 -3.80 -14.07
N LEU A 234 -29.55 -4.82 -13.59
CA LEU A 234 -30.34 -4.75 -12.37
C LEU A 234 -29.41 -4.96 -11.18
N LEU A 235 -29.23 -3.92 -10.38
CA LEU A 235 -28.68 -3.97 -9.03
C LEU A 235 -29.83 -4.21 -8.04
N LEU A 236 -29.70 -5.24 -7.21
CA LEU A 236 -30.61 -5.47 -6.08
C LEU A 236 -29.93 -5.03 -4.78
N VAL A 237 -30.57 -4.13 -4.04
CA VAL A 237 -30.13 -3.72 -2.70
C VAL A 237 -31.12 -4.25 -1.66
N ASN A 238 -30.64 -4.88 -0.58
CA ASN A 238 -31.46 -5.27 0.56
C ASN A 238 -31.34 -4.23 1.68
N GLU A 239 -32.45 -3.61 2.04
CA GLU A 239 -32.58 -2.75 3.22
C GLU A 239 -33.12 -3.59 4.38
N VAL A 240 -32.37 -3.64 5.49
CA VAL A 240 -32.59 -4.57 6.59
C VAL A 240 -32.04 -4.00 7.91
N ASP A 241 -32.64 -4.34 9.05
CA ASP A 241 -32.14 -3.93 10.36
C ASP A 241 -30.77 -4.57 10.65
N LEU A 242 -29.85 -3.82 11.25
CA LEU A 242 -28.46 -4.25 11.44
C LEU A 242 -28.34 -5.60 12.18
N GLU A 243 -29.14 -5.83 13.24
CA GLU A 243 -29.15 -7.12 13.97
C GLU A 243 -29.74 -8.29 13.16
N ARG A 244 -30.57 -8.03 12.13
CA ARG A 244 -31.07 -9.06 11.21
C ARG A 244 -30.07 -9.36 10.09
N TYR A 245 -29.33 -8.34 9.64
CA TYR A 245 -28.20 -8.49 8.73
C TYR A 245 -27.06 -9.32 9.36
N LEU A 246 -26.65 -8.97 10.58
CA LEU A 246 -25.54 -9.62 11.28
C LEU A 246 -25.77 -11.11 11.54
N GLN A 247 -27.02 -11.52 11.77
CA GLN A 247 -27.40 -12.93 11.82
C GLN A 247 -27.05 -13.67 10.51
N GLY A 248 -27.29 -13.04 9.36
CA GLY A 248 -26.94 -13.57 8.04
C GLY A 248 -25.43 -13.54 7.72
N VAL A 249 -24.69 -12.57 8.27
CA VAL A 249 -23.22 -12.45 8.12
C VAL A 249 -22.50 -13.49 9.00
N VAL A 250 -22.75 -13.51 10.31
CA VAL A 250 -22.03 -14.40 11.24
C VAL A 250 -22.20 -15.88 10.86
N ALA A 251 -23.38 -16.27 10.36
CA ALA A 251 -23.66 -17.63 9.89
C ALA A 251 -23.11 -17.97 8.49
N ALA A 252 -22.69 -16.97 7.71
CA ALA A 252 -22.06 -17.16 6.41
C ALA A 252 -20.52 -17.11 6.49
N GLU A 253 -20.00 -16.27 7.38
CA GLU A 253 -18.58 -16.14 7.69
C GLU A 253 -18.06 -17.33 8.52
N LEU A 254 -18.81 -17.76 9.55
CA LEU A 254 -18.36 -18.76 10.52
C LEU A 254 -19.19 -20.05 10.47
N PRO A 255 -18.55 -21.24 10.46
CA PRO A 255 -19.26 -22.52 10.52
C PRO A 255 -20.19 -22.65 11.74
N ALA A 256 -21.30 -23.36 11.55
CA ALA A 256 -22.30 -23.65 12.60
C ALA A 256 -21.68 -24.29 13.87
N SER A 257 -20.60 -25.05 13.72
CA SER A 257 -19.90 -25.78 14.79
C SER A 257 -18.85 -24.98 15.58
N TRP A 258 -18.68 -23.69 15.31
CA TRP A 258 -17.73 -22.85 16.06
C TRP A 258 -18.34 -22.30 17.36
N GLY A 259 -17.51 -22.19 18.40
CA GLY A 259 -17.93 -21.78 19.75
C GLY A 259 -18.54 -20.38 19.83
N LEU A 260 -19.41 -20.18 20.82
CA LEU A 260 -20.22 -18.97 20.98
C LEU A 260 -19.37 -17.69 21.07
N GLU A 261 -18.27 -17.72 21.82
CA GLU A 261 -17.42 -16.53 22.06
C GLU A 261 -16.70 -16.05 20.79
N ALA A 262 -16.23 -16.98 19.95
CA ALA A 262 -15.69 -16.64 18.63
C ALA A 262 -16.77 -16.01 17.71
N LYS A 263 -18.02 -16.47 17.82
CA LYS A 263 -19.15 -15.88 17.08
C LYS A 263 -19.57 -14.52 17.63
N LYS A 264 -19.54 -14.30 18.94
CA LYS A 264 -19.76 -12.98 19.56
C LYS A 264 -18.70 -11.97 19.10
N ALA A 265 -17.42 -12.36 19.14
CA ALA A 265 -16.33 -11.51 18.66
C ALA A 265 -16.52 -11.12 17.18
N GLN A 266 -16.89 -12.09 16.33
CA GLN A 266 -17.22 -11.82 14.93
C GLN A 266 -18.47 -10.94 14.77
N ALA A 267 -19.49 -11.07 15.63
CA ALA A 267 -20.70 -10.24 15.59
C ALA A 267 -20.40 -8.77 15.90
N VAL A 268 -19.62 -8.49 16.95
CA VAL A 268 -19.18 -7.13 17.31
C VAL A 268 -18.28 -6.52 16.23
N ALA A 269 -17.29 -7.29 15.74
CA ALA A 269 -16.42 -6.82 14.65
C ALA A 269 -17.23 -6.51 13.38
N ALA A 270 -18.15 -7.41 12.98
CA ALA A 270 -19.03 -7.21 11.85
C ALA A 270 -19.99 -6.02 12.02
N ARG A 271 -20.54 -5.79 13.23
CA ARG A 271 -21.40 -4.62 13.53
C ARG A 271 -20.63 -3.32 13.36
N THR A 272 -19.41 -3.27 13.89
CA THR A 272 -18.52 -2.12 13.80
C THR A 272 -18.12 -1.83 12.34
N TYR A 273 -17.75 -2.87 11.59
CA TYR A 273 -17.41 -2.77 10.16
C TYR A 273 -18.59 -2.27 9.31
N ALA A 274 -19.79 -2.83 9.53
CA ALA A 274 -20.99 -2.43 8.80
C ALA A 274 -21.36 -0.95 9.04
N LEU A 275 -21.10 -0.42 10.24
CA LEU A 275 -21.31 1.00 10.57
C LEU A 275 -20.23 1.90 9.94
N MET A 276 -18.96 1.51 9.96
CA MET A 276 -17.89 2.19 9.23
C MET A 276 -18.22 2.32 7.74
N GLN A 277 -18.59 1.22 7.07
CA GLN A 277 -18.94 1.23 5.65
C GLN A 277 -20.23 2.01 5.36
N ARG A 278 -21.20 2.04 6.29
CA ARG A 278 -22.39 2.90 6.21
C ARG A 278 -22.02 4.38 6.25
N ASN A 279 -21.18 4.79 7.21
CA ASN A 279 -20.77 6.18 7.38
C ASN A 279 -19.92 6.68 6.20
N SER A 280 -19.13 5.81 5.57
CA SER A 280 -18.26 6.15 4.44
C SER A 280 -18.93 6.09 3.06
N SER A 281 -20.08 5.44 2.90
CA SER A 281 -20.66 5.20 1.57
C SER A 281 -21.46 6.39 1.04
N THR A 282 -21.09 6.85 -0.15
CA THR A 282 -21.86 7.79 -0.99
C THR A 282 -22.79 7.08 -1.99
N ARG A 283 -22.83 5.74 -1.97
CA ARG A 283 -23.56 4.88 -2.92
C ARG A 283 -24.99 4.64 -2.43
N ALA A 284 -25.86 4.12 -3.31
CA ALA A 284 -27.24 3.74 -2.94
C ALA A 284 -27.34 2.63 -1.86
N TYR A 285 -26.23 1.97 -1.58
CA TYR A 285 -26.01 0.89 -0.63
C TYR A 285 -24.73 1.14 0.17
N HIS A 286 -24.59 0.52 1.33
CA HIS A 286 -23.42 0.66 2.21
C HIS A 286 -22.35 -0.39 1.88
N LEU A 287 -22.76 -1.65 1.72
CA LEU A 287 -21.91 -2.84 1.64
C LEU A 287 -22.26 -3.70 0.42
N GLU A 288 -21.29 -4.37 -0.18
CA GLU A 288 -21.50 -5.56 -1.01
C GLU A 288 -21.75 -6.80 -0.14
N SER A 289 -22.40 -7.83 -0.69
CA SER A 289 -22.67 -9.12 -0.03
C SER A 289 -21.60 -10.19 -0.27
N THR A 290 -20.45 -9.77 -0.81
CA THR A 290 -19.33 -10.59 -1.29
C THR A 290 -18.13 -10.52 -0.34
N VAL A 291 -17.00 -11.13 -0.74
CA VAL A 291 -15.71 -11.02 -0.03
C VAL A 291 -15.04 -9.65 -0.16
N ASP A 292 -15.66 -8.70 -0.87
CA ASP A 292 -15.16 -7.34 -1.07
C ASP A 292 -15.57 -6.40 0.09
N ASP A 293 -16.64 -6.77 0.80
CA ASP A 293 -17.11 -6.16 2.06
C ASP A 293 -17.36 -7.26 3.12
N GLN A 294 -18.54 -7.92 3.13
CA GLN A 294 -18.87 -9.00 4.06
C GLN A 294 -19.78 -10.06 3.40
N VAL A 295 -19.54 -11.35 3.67
CA VAL A 295 -20.36 -12.41 3.05
C VAL A 295 -21.75 -12.43 3.68
N TYR A 296 -22.78 -12.10 2.89
CA TYR A 296 -24.18 -12.06 3.36
C TYR A 296 -25.06 -13.11 2.67
N SER A 297 -25.55 -14.05 3.47
CA SER A 297 -26.41 -15.15 2.99
C SER A 297 -27.90 -14.80 2.90
N GLY A 298 -28.32 -13.68 3.49
CA GLY A 298 -29.72 -13.42 3.83
C GLY A 298 -30.10 -14.12 5.15
N ARG A 299 -31.36 -14.55 5.26
CA ARG A 299 -31.87 -15.34 6.38
C ARG A 299 -31.33 -16.77 6.31
N GLY A 300 -30.49 -17.14 7.27
CA GLY A 300 -29.96 -18.51 7.39
C GLY A 300 -29.33 -18.85 8.74
N ALA A 301 -29.48 -17.99 9.74
CA ALA A 301 -28.71 -18.07 10.99
C ALA A 301 -29.03 -19.29 11.84
N ASP A 302 -28.00 -20.13 12.08
CA ASP A 302 -28.04 -21.20 13.08
C ASP A 302 -28.25 -20.64 14.50
N PRO A 303 -28.71 -21.45 15.47
CA PRO A 303 -29.04 -20.98 16.81
C PRO A 303 -27.88 -20.30 17.55
N SER A 304 -26.63 -20.74 17.35
CA SER A 304 -25.46 -20.15 18.00
C SER A 304 -25.03 -18.83 17.36
N SER A 305 -25.13 -18.70 16.04
CA SER A 305 -24.92 -17.42 15.34
C SER A 305 -25.99 -16.39 15.72
N ARG A 306 -27.24 -16.84 15.93
CA ARG A 306 -28.31 -15.97 16.46
C ARG A 306 -28.03 -15.56 17.90
N ALA A 307 -27.66 -16.50 18.77
CA ALA A 307 -27.32 -16.23 20.16
C ALA A 307 -26.15 -15.25 20.28
N ALA A 308 -25.11 -15.39 19.45
CA ALA A 308 -23.96 -14.47 19.42
C ALA A 308 -24.36 -13.02 19.10
N VAL A 309 -25.21 -12.82 18.09
CA VAL A 309 -25.69 -11.49 17.68
C VAL A 309 -26.61 -10.90 18.77
N THR A 310 -27.57 -11.68 19.27
CA THR A 310 -28.49 -11.24 20.35
C THR A 310 -27.78 -10.97 21.68
N THR A 311 -26.74 -11.72 22.06
CA THR A 311 -26.01 -11.49 23.32
C THR A 311 -25.02 -10.31 23.25
N THR A 312 -24.68 -9.85 22.05
CA THR A 312 -23.84 -8.66 21.80
C THR A 312 -24.63 -7.49 21.21
N HIS A 313 -25.96 -7.44 21.43
CA HIS A 313 -26.84 -6.44 20.82
C HIS A 313 -26.32 -5.02 21.01
N GLY A 314 -26.21 -4.27 19.90
CA GLY A 314 -25.73 -2.88 19.90
C GLY A 314 -24.25 -2.70 20.27
N GLU A 315 -23.47 -3.75 20.53
CA GLU A 315 -22.06 -3.63 20.93
C GLU A 315 -21.12 -3.45 19.73
N VAL A 316 -20.29 -2.42 19.79
CA VAL A 316 -19.28 -2.05 18.78
C VAL A 316 -17.91 -1.83 19.42
N LEU A 317 -16.86 -1.98 18.62
CA LEU A 317 -15.49 -1.61 19.00
C LEU A 317 -15.30 -0.11 18.82
N SER A 318 -14.77 0.53 19.86
CA SER A 318 -14.54 1.97 19.92
C SER A 318 -13.18 2.29 20.54
N ARG A 319 -12.54 3.35 20.07
CA ARG A 319 -11.27 3.86 20.62
C ARG A 319 -11.20 5.37 20.39
N ASN A 320 -10.82 6.12 21.43
CA ASN A 320 -10.71 7.58 21.42
C ASN A 320 -12.00 8.33 21.00
N GLY A 321 -13.19 7.74 21.23
CA GLY A 321 -14.48 8.31 20.81
C GLY A 321 -14.93 7.96 19.38
N TYR A 322 -14.11 7.25 18.62
CA TYR A 322 -14.39 6.80 17.25
C TYR A 322 -14.59 5.28 17.20
N LEU A 323 -15.26 4.78 16.17
CA LEU A 323 -15.27 3.36 15.80
C LEU A 323 -13.84 2.88 15.50
N VAL A 324 -13.56 1.61 15.79
CA VAL A 324 -12.36 0.91 15.29
C VAL A 324 -12.61 0.43 13.87
N SER A 325 -11.60 0.49 13.00
CA SER A 325 -11.73 -0.03 11.62
C SER A 325 -11.73 -1.56 11.63
N ALA A 326 -12.85 -2.18 11.95
CA ALA A 326 -12.95 -3.57 12.40
C ALA A 326 -12.84 -4.62 11.27
N PHE A 327 -11.76 -4.57 10.49
CA PHE A 327 -11.41 -5.58 9.49
C PHE A 327 -11.21 -6.96 10.16
N TYR A 328 -11.59 -8.03 9.47
CA TYR A 328 -11.43 -9.41 9.94
C TYR A 328 -11.16 -10.36 8.77
N HIS A 329 -10.48 -11.48 9.02
CA HIS A 329 -10.03 -12.40 7.97
C HIS A 329 -9.87 -13.83 8.48
N SER A 330 -9.77 -14.80 7.57
CA SER A 330 -9.78 -16.22 7.92
C SER A 330 -8.58 -16.67 8.76
N ALA A 331 -7.34 -16.50 8.25
CA ALA A 331 -6.12 -16.94 8.96
C ALA A 331 -4.92 -16.04 8.68
N CYS A 332 -4.33 -15.45 9.73
CA CYS A 332 -3.23 -14.48 9.62
C CYS A 332 -1.85 -15.10 9.28
N ALA A 333 -1.67 -16.41 9.52
CA ALA A 333 -0.37 -17.10 9.51
C ALA A 333 0.62 -16.60 10.60
N GLY A 334 0.16 -16.59 11.85
CA GLY A 334 0.97 -16.34 13.04
C GLY A 334 1.07 -14.87 13.46
N GLN A 335 0.84 -13.91 12.56
CA GLN A 335 0.86 -12.47 12.86
C GLN A 335 -0.09 -11.70 11.93
N THR A 336 -0.85 -10.75 12.48
CA THR A 336 -1.75 -9.87 11.71
C THR A 336 -0.97 -8.73 11.03
N GLU A 337 -1.63 -8.05 10.10
CA GLU A 337 -1.08 -6.94 9.31
C GLU A 337 -1.66 -5.59 9.76
N VAL A 338 -0.91 -4.49 9.57
CA VAL A 338 -1.47 -3.13 9.73
C VAL A 338 -2.29 -2.74 8.48
N PRO A 339 -3.37 -1.95 8.60
CA PRO A 339 -4.21 -1.57 7.45
C PRO A 339 -3.41 -0.94 6.31
N ASP A 340 -2.48 -0.06 6.66
CA ASP A 340 -1.70 0.78 5.74
C ASP A 340 -0.85 -0.04 4.74
N ASN A 341 -0.44 -1.26 5.12
CA ASN A 341 0.29 -2.21 4.25
C ASN A 341 -0.62 -2.95 3.24
N VAL A 342 -1.93 -2.69 3.25
CA VAL A 342 -2.95 -3.41 2.46
C VAL A 342 -3.90 -2.43 1.75
N TRP A 343 -4.25 -1.35 2.45
CA TRP A 343 -5.21 -0.32 2.07
C TRP A 343 -4.83 1.03 2.71
N PRO A 344 -3.75 1.71 2.25
CA PRO A 344 -3.34 3.01 2.77
C PRO A 344 -4.41 4.11 2.56
N GLU A 345 -5.39 3.89 1.69
CA GLU A 345 -6.52 4.77 1.42
C GLU A 345 -7.70 4.60 2.41
N ARG A 346 -7.66 3.60 3.30
CA ARG A 346 -8.79 3.30 4.20
C ARG A 346 -8.58 3.92 5.60
N PRO A 347 -9.67 4.42 6.24
CA PRO A 347 -9.63 4.94 7.60
C PRO A 347 -9.05 3.94 8.60
N ASN A 348 -8.13 4.37 9.46
CA ASN A 348 -7.42 3.51 10.41
C ASN A 348 -7.51 4.03 11.85
N ASN A 349 -8.37 3.40 12.66
CA ASN A 349 -8.34 3.50 14.12
C ASN A 349 -8.24 2.10 14.73
N GLY A 350 -7.36 1.93 15.71
CA GLY A 350 -7.32 0.79 16.63
C GLY A 350 -6.77 -0.55 16.08
N ASN A 351 -6.38 -0.65 14.82
CA ASN A 351 -5.69 -1.84 14.31
C ASN A 351 -4.20 -1.81 14.64
N ALA A 352 -3.61 -2.99 14.84
CA ALA A 352 -2.16 -3.18 14.94
C ALA A 352 -1.75 -4.55 14.40
N SER A 353 -0.47 -4.70 14.05
CA SER A 353 0.13 -6.01 13.83
C SER A 353 0.36 -6.70 15.19
N VAL A 354 -0.39 -7.76 15.47
CA VAL A 354 -0.30 -8.55 16.70
C VAL A 354 0.14 -9.98 16.38
N LYS A 355 0.95 -10.57 17.26
CA LYS A 355 1.31 -11.99 17.19
C LYS A 355 0.08 -12.81 17.61
N CYS A 356 -0.40 -13.65 16.70
CA CYS A 356 -1.63 -14.41 16.90
C CYS A 356 -1.43 -15.64 17.80
N GLY A 357 -0.48 -16.53 17.48
CA GLY A 357 -0.25 -17.78 18.25
C GLY A 357 -1.38 -18.83 18.22
N PHE A 358 -2.61 -18.45 17.82
CA PHE A 358 -3.81 -19.29 17.94
C PHE A 358 -4.31 -19.89 16.61
N CYS A 359 -3.76 -19.51 15.46
CA CYS A 359 -4.32 -19.86 14.14
C CYS A 359 -3.73 -21.13 13.47
N ASP A 360 -2.88 -21.90 14.15
CA ASP A 360 -2.08 -22.94 13.49
C ASP A 360 -2.91 -24.15 12.99
N GLY A 361 -4.08 -24.39 13.58
CA GLY A 361 -5.05 -25.39 13.12
C GLY A 361 -5.88 -25.01 11.89
N ALA A 362 -5.54 -23.94 11.17
CA ALA A 362 -6.37 -23.38 10.10
C ALA A 362 -6.29 -24.15 8.76
N THR A 363 -7.39 -24.78 8.35
CA THR A 363 -7.44 -25.72 7.21
C THR A 363 -7.16 -25.13 5.81
N ARG A 364 -7.04 -23.81 5.66
CA ARG A 364 -6.72 -23.15 4.37
C ARG A 364 -5.23 -22.89 4.15
N THR A 365 -4.37 -23.26 5.11
CA THR A 365 -2.92 -23.00 5.12
C THR A 365 -2.12 -24.24 5.57
N PRO A 366 -0.91 -24.50 5.04
CA PRO A 366 -0.27 -23.83 3.90
C PRO A 366 -1.04 -24.06 2.59
N TRP A 367 -0.60 -23.41 1.51
CA TRP A 367 -1.15 -23.59 0.17
C TRP A 367 -0.07 -23.34 -0.87
N GLU A 368 -0.25 -23.93 -2.06
CA GLU A 368 0.58 -23.63 -3.22
C GLU A 368 -0.26 -23.57 -4.50
N THR A 369 0.25 -22.88 -5.51
CA THR A 369 -0.35 -22.81 -6.84
C THR A 369 0.75 -22.54 -7.88
N GLN A 370 0.64 -23.13 -9.07
CA GLN A 370 1.48 -22.78 -10.21
C GLN A 370 0.76 -21.71 -11.05
N ILE A 371 1.52 -20.75 -11.55
CA ILE A 371 1.08 -19.63 -12.38
C ILE A 371 2.00 -19.54 -13.60
N LYS A 372 1.43 -19.56 -14.81
CA LYS A 372 2.18 -19.39 -16.05
C LYS A 372 2.35 -17.91 -16.43
N PRO A 373 3.38 -17.56 -17.22
CA PRO A 373 3.54 -16.24 -17.84
C PRO A 373 2.25 -15.72 -18.49
N ASP A 374 1.59 -16.54 -19.32
CA ASP A 374 0.34 -16.19 -20.02
C ASP A 374 -0.80 -15.75 -19.08
N GLU A 375 -0.77 -16.19 -17.82
CA GLU A 375 -1.79 -15.87 -16.81
C GLU A 375 -1.50 -14.53 -16.13
N LEU A 376 -0.22 -14.22 -15.90
CA LEU A 376 0.23 -12.90 -15.46
C LEU A 376 0.06 -11.86 -16.58
N LEU A 377 0.33 -12.26 -17.83
CA LEU A 377 0.12 -11.44 -19.02
C LEU A 377 -1.35 -11.03 -19.17
N LYS A 378 -2.29 -11.99 -19.07
CA LYS A 378 -3.73 -11.71 -19.10
C LYS A 378 -4.18 -10.87 -17.90
N ALA A 379 -3.58 -11.06 -16.73
CA ALA A 379 -3.84 -10.27 -15.54
C ALA A 379 -3.41 -8.79 -15.73
N LEU A 380 -2.21 -8.55 -16.27
CA LEU A 380 -1.68 -7.23 -16.63
C LEU A 380 -2.56 -6.54 -17.69
N GLN A 381 -2.83 -7.22 -18.81
CA GLN A 381 -3.68 -6.69 -19.89
C GLN A 381 -5.11 -6.39 -19.40
N SER A 382 -5.64 -7.17 -18.45
CA SER A 382 -6.94 -6.89 -17.81
C SER A 382 -6.91 -5.72 -16.82
N ALA A 383 -5.73 -5.32 -16.33
CA ALA A 383 -5.52 -4.11 -15.54
C ALA A 383 -5.30 -2.86 -16.42
N GLY A 384 -5.18 -3.02 -17.74
CA GLY A 384 -4.90 -1.94 -18.71
C GLY A 384 -3.42 -1.80 -19.07
N GLU A 385 -2.53 -2.57 -18.44
CA GLU A 385 -1.09 -2.54 -18.68
C GLU A 385 -0.74 -3.05 -20.09
N GLN A 386 0.19 -2.36 -20.75
CA GLN A 386 0.72 -2.78 -22.05
C GLN A 386 1.91 -3.73 -21.83
N ALA A 387 1.76 -4.99 -22.24
CA ALA A 387 2.80 -6.00 -22.21
C ALA A 387 2.47 -7.11 -23.21
N ASP A 388 3.49 -7.62 -23.91
CA ASP A 388 3.37 -8.78 -24.83
C ASP A 388 3.81 -10.11 -24.18
N ALA A 389 4.73 -10.08 -23.21
CA ALA A 389 5.10 -11.25 -22.40
C ALA A 389 5.53 -10.88 -20.96
N VAL A 390 5.51 -11.88 -20.07
CA VAL A 390 6.00 -11.77 -18.68
C VAL A 390 7.18 -12.71 -18.50
N GLN A 391 8.36 -12.15 -18.29
CA GLN A 391 9.62 -12.89 -18.20
C GLN A 391 10.00 -13.25 -16.75
N GLY A 392 9.48 -12.54 -15.74
CA GLY A 392 9.88 -12.76 -14.35
C GLY A 392 8.92 -12.21 -13.29
N LEU A 393 9.01 -12.78 -12.09
CA LEU A 393 8.27 -12.39 -10.88
C LEU A 393 9.27 -12.29 -9.72
N HIS A 394 9.48 -11.08 -9.21
CA HIS A 394 10.46 -10.81 -8.14
C HIS A 394 9.80 -10.13 -6.95
N ILE A 395 9.70 -10.82 -5.82
CA ILE A 395 9.27 -10.23 -4.56
C ILE A 395 10.35 -9.23 -4.10
N ARG A 396 9.98 -7.96 -3.91
CA ARG A 396 10.91 -6.87 -3.56
C ARG A 396 10.91 -6.59 -2.07
N GLU A 397 9.73 -6.48 -1.48
CA GLU A 397 9.57 -6.01 -0.10
C GLU A 397 8.55 -6.86 0.67
N ARG A 398 8.70 -6.85 2.00
CA ARG A 398 7.77 -7.50 2.92
C ARG A 398 7.53 -6.65 4.16
N SER A 399 6.31 -6.73 4.66
CA SER A 399 5.94 -6.21 5.98
C SER A 399 6.56 -7.01 7.13
N LEU A 400 6.42 -6.50 8.36
CA LEU A 400 6.74 -7.24 9.59
C LEU A 400 5.91 -8.52 9.75
N SER A 401 4.71 -8.59 9.15
CA SER A 401 3.89 -9.81 9.07
C SER A 401 4.37 -10.79 7.98
N GLY A 402 5.45 -10.48 7.25
CA GLY A 402 6.02 -11.28 6.17
C GLY A 402 5.20 -11.29 4.87
N ARG A 403 4.14 -10.47 4.79
CA ARG A 403 3.32 -10.30 3.58
C ARG A 403 4.09 -9.49 2.55
N VAL A 404 3.94 -9.84 1.28
CA VAL A 404 4.57 -9.09 0.18
C VAL A 404 3.90 -7.73 0.08
N THR A 405 4.65 -6.66 0.35
CA THR A 405 4.18 -5.28 0.18
C THR A 405 4.45 -4.79 -1.23
N LEU A 406 5.53 -5.26 -1.87
CA LEU A 406 5.90 -4.92 -3.24
C LEU A 406 6.51 -6.10 -4.00
N LEU A 407 6.10 -6.29 -5.25
CA LEU A 407 6.73 -7.18 -6.23
C LEU A 407 6.87 -6.50 -7.61
N ASP A 408 7.93 -6.88 -8.31
CA ASP A 408 8.19 -6.51 -9.70
C ASP A 408 7.74 -7.66 -10.62
N LEU A 409 6.88 -7.38 -11.60
CA LEU A 409 6.60 -8.22 -12.76
C LEU A 409 7.43 -7.72 -13.93
N ILE A 410 8.38 -8.54 -14.39
CA ILE A 410 9.28 -8.18 -15.50
C ILE A 410 8.59 -8.53 -16.82
N THR A 411 8.48 -7.55 -17.72
CA THR A 411 7.92 -7.70 -19.07
C THR A 411 9.01 -7.46 -20.12
N GLU A 412 8.70 -7.66 -21.41
CA GLU A 412 9.62 -7.30 -22.51
C GLU A 412 9.96 -5.79 -22.48
N ASP A 413 8.94 -4.96 -22.23
CA ASP A 413 8.99 -3.50 -22.30
C ASP A 413 9.45 -2.81 -21.00
N GLY A 414 9.57 -3.54 -19.89
CA GLY A 414 10.01 -2.97 -18.61
C GLY A 414 9.63 -3.76 -17.38
N THR A 415 9.00 -3.09 -16.41
CA THR A 415 8.64 -3.68 -15.12
C THR A 415 7.38 -3.02 -14.56
N VAL A 416 6.32 -3.80 -14.45
CA VAL A 416 5.09 -3.40 -13.75
C VAL A 416 5.21 -3.77 -12.28
N ARG A 417 4.69 -2.91 -11.39
CA ARG A 417 4.76 -3.11 -9.95
C ARG A 417 3.38 -3.29 -9.35
N TRP A 418 3.23 -4.32 -8.53
CA TRP A 418 2.03 -4.57 -7.74
C TRP A 418 2.40 -4.81 -6.28
N SER A 419 1.46 -4.55 -5.38
CA SER A 419 1.48 -5.12 -4.05
C SER A 419 1.20 -6.64 -4.08
N GLY A 420 1.53 -7.32 -2.98
CA GLY A 420 1.07 -8.69 -2.76
C GLY A 420 -0.45 -8.80 -2.56
N ASN A 421 -1.22 -7.72 -2.59
CA ASN A 421 -2.68 -7.73 -2.53
C ASN A 421 -3.32 -7.65 -3.93
N GLU A 422 -2.87 -6.73 -4.79
CA GLU A 422 -3.29 -6.63 -6.20
C GLU A 422 -2.99 -7.92 -6.96
N PHE A 423 -1.78 -8.48 -6.77
CA PHE A 423 -1.40 -9.78 -7.35
C PHE A 423 -2.39 -10.91 -7.01
N ARG A 424 -3.02 -10.87 -5.83
CA ARG A 424 -4.06 -11.83 -5.42
C ARG A 424 -5.43 -11.51 -6.01
N GLN A 425 -5.74 -10.22 -6.19
CA GLN A 425 -6.98 -9.74 -6.78
C GLN A 425 -7.04 -10.15 -8.25
N HIS A 426 -6.00 -9.85 -9.04
CA HIS A 426 -5.95 -10.19 -10.47
C HIS A 426 -5.88 -11.70 -10.74
N LEU A 427 -5.24 -12.49 -9.87
CA LEU A 427 -5.17 -13.96 -10.00
C LEU A 427 -6.29 -14.73 -9.27
N GLY A 428 -7.15 -14.03 -8.52
CA GLY A 428 -8.28 -14.58 -7.78
C GLY A 428 -7.93 -15.13 -6.39
N TRP A 429 -8.70 -14.68 -5.39
CA TRP A 429 -8.53 -14.97 -3.96
C TRP A 429 -8.51 -16.46 -3.56
N ASN A 430 -8.99 -17.37 -4.41
CA ASN A 430 -8.96 -18.82 -4.15
C ASN A 430 -7.65 -19.49 -4.57
N ARG A 431 -6.90 -18.90 -5.52
CA ARG A 431 -5.57 -19.37 -5.93
C ARG A 431 -4.50 -18.79 -5.00
N VAL A 432 -4.41 -17.47 -4.92
CA VAL A 432 -3.42 -16.77 -4.09
C VAL A 432 -4.09 -16.30 -2.79
N LYS A 433 -4.24 -17.23 -1.85
CA LYS A 433 -5.16 -17.09 -0.70
C LYS A 433 -4.79 -15.95 0.26
N SER A 434 -3.52 -15.55 0.30
CA SER A 434 -2.94 -14.60 1.26
C SER A 434 -1.73 -13.88 0.64
N ALA A 435 -1.40 -12.67 1.10
CA ALA A 435 -0.21 -11.94 0.64
C ALA A 435 1.10 -12.47 1.24
N ARG A 436 1.02 -13.39 2.21
CA ARG A 436 2.20 -14.07 2.80
C ARG A 436 2.57 -15.29 1.96
N PHE A 437 3.27 -15.04 0.86
CA PHE A 437 3.77 -16.08 -0.06
C PHE A 437 5.24 -15.89 -0.43
N GLU A 438 5.83 -16.95 -0.98
CA GLU A 438 7.16 -17.07 -1.56
C GLU A 438 6.99 -17.60 -3.00
N SER A 439 7.89 -17.24 -3.91
CA SER A 439 7.79 -17.55 -5.33
C SER A 439 9.09 -18.16 -5.87
N GLU A 440 8.98 -19.28 -6.58
CA GLU A 440 10.10 -20.04 -7.17
C GLU A 440 9.86 -20.21 -8.68
N VAL A 441 10.91 -20.11 -9.50
CA VAL A 441 10.80 -20.40 -10.95
C VAL A 441 10.89 -21.91 -11.16
N VAL A 442 9.84 -22.51 -11.72
CA VAL A 442 9.71 -23.95 -11.93
C VAL A 442 9.28 -24.22 -13.36
N GLY A 443 10.24 -24.66 -14.18
CA GLY A 443 10.06 -24.81 -15.62
C GLY A 443 9.84 -23.44 -16.28
N ALA A 444 8.82 -23.32 -17.12
CA ALA A 444 8.44 -22.08 -17.79
C ALA A 444 7.39 -21.25 -17.01
N GLY A 445 7.42 -21.27 -15.67
CA GLY A 445 6.45 -20.54 -14.85
C GLY A 445 6.82 -20.48 -13.38
N PHE A 446 5.89 -19.98 -12.56
CA PHE A 446 6.14 -19.63 -11.16
C PHE A 446 5.34 -20.54 -10.22
N LEU A 447 6.03 -21.20 -9.30
CA LEU A 447 5.41 -21.91 -8.18
C LEU A 447 5.35 -20.99 -6.98
N VAL A 448 4.14 -20.59 -6.61
CA VAL A 448 3.87 -19.70 -5.48
C VAL A 448 3.37 -20.53 -4.30
N ARG A 449 4.12 -20.52 -3.20
CA ARG A 449 3.77 -21.21 -1.95
C ARG A 449 3.50 -20.18 -0.86
N GLY A 450 2.42 -20.34 -0.10
CA GLY A 450 2.00 -19.34 0.87
C GLY A 450 1.28 -19.88 2.10
N ARG A 451 1.05 -18.97 3.04
CA ARG A 451 0.51 -19.24 4.36
C ARG A 451 -0.61 -18.25 4.71
N GLY A 452 -1.60 -18.73 5.46
CA GLY A 452 -2.79 -17.97 5.84
C GLY A 452 -3.81 -17.81 4.71
N ALA A 453 -4.94 -17.17 5.01
CA ALA A 453 -6.00 -16.88 4.06
C ALA A 453 -6.70 -15.56 4.42
N GLY A 454 -6.90 -14.69 3.42
CA GLY A 454 -7.38 -13.32 3.60
C GLY A 454 -6.25 -12.28 3.68
N HIS A 455 -6.64 -11.02 3.81
CA HIS A 455 -5.75 -9.85 3.80
C HIS A 455 -4.78 -9.80 4.99
N GLY A 456 -5.24 -10.20 6.19
CA GLY A 456 -4.39 -10.36 7.40
C GLY A 456 -4.60 -9.31 8.50
N VAL A 457 -5.39 -8.28 8.24
CA VAL A 457 -5.66 -7.16 9.16
C VAL A 457 -6.73 -7.54 10.19
N GLY A 458 -6.58 -7.07 11.43
CA GLY A 458 -7.57 -7.23 12.51
C GLY A 458 -7.87 -8.69 12.90
N LEU A 459 -9.13 -8.97 13.26
CA LEU A 459 -9.57 -10.25 13.82
C LEU A 459 -9.26 -11.45 12.91
N CYS A 460 -8.42 -12.36 13.41
CA CYS A 460 -8.13 -13.63 12.75
C CYS A 460 -9.17 -14.69 13.18
N GLN A 461 -10.15 -14.99 12.32
CA GLN A 461 -11.27 -15.90 12.60
C GLN A 461 -10.80 -17.27 13.17
N TRP A 462 -9.82 -17.92 12.55
CA TRP A 462 -9.27 -19.19 13.05
C TRP A 462 -8.50 -19.07 14.37
N GLY A 463 -8.02 -17.88 14.72
CA GLY A 463 -7.38 -17.62 16.01
C GLY A 463 -8.41 -17.41 17.10
N ALA A 464 -9.42 -16.57 16.84
CA ALA A 464 -10.60 -16.40 17.69
C ALA A 464 -11.30 -17.73 18.02
N ARG A 465 -11.41 -18.64 17.04
CA ARG A 465 -11.90 -20.01 17.24
C ARG A 465 -11.10 -20.78 18.29
N SER A 466 -9.76 -20.73 18.22
CA SER A 466 -8.88 -21.48 19.12
C SER A 466 -8.79 -20.82 20.50
N MET A 467 -8.84 -19.49 20.58
CA MET A 467 -9.00 -18.75 21.83
C MET A 467 -10.29 -19.15 22.55
N ALA A 468 -11.44 -19.13 21.86
CA ALA A 468 -12.72 -19.59 22.39
C ALA A 468 -12.78 -21.10 22.71
N ALA A 469 -11.82 -21.89 22.23
CA ALA A 469 -11.61 -23.29 22.59
C ALA A 469 -10.52 -23.49 23.66
N SER A 470 -9.99 -22.38 24.19
CA SER A 470 -9.00 -22.27 25.27
C SER A 470 -9.54 -21.37 26.39
N ASP A 471 -10.87 -21.41 26.57
CA ASP A 471 -11.66 -20.70 27.60
C ASP A 471 -11.56 -19.15 27.63
N HIS A 472 -11.01 -18.51 26.59
CA HIS A 472 -11.10 -17.06 26.40
C HIS A 472 -12.51 -16.64 25.94
N ASP A 473 -13.02 -15.55 26.52
CA ASP A 473 -14.30 -14.98 26.12
C ASP A 473 -14.19 -14.05 24.89
N TYR A 474 -15.32 -13.52 24.45
CA TYR A 474 -15.33 -12.61 23.29
C TYR A 474 -14.62 -11.28 23.53
N GLN A 475 -14.48 -10.83 24.78
CA GLN A 475 -13.80 -9.59 25.15
C GLN A 475 -12.29 -9.78 25.12
N ASP A 476 -11.78 -10.91 25.64
CA ASP A 476 -10.38 -11.34 25.49
C ASP A 476 -9.96 -11.42 24.02
N ILE A 477 -10.80 -12.07 23.19
CA ILE A 477 -10.56 -12.23 21.75
C ILE A 477 -10.47 -10.87 21.05
N LEU A 478 -11.40 -9.98 21.34
CA LEU A 478 -11.43 -8.65 20.74
C LEU A 478 -10.27 -7.77 21.22
N GLY A 479 -9.95 -7.80 22.52
CA GLY A 479 -8.81 -7.07 23.09
C GLY A 479 -7.46 -7.54 22.56
N HIS A 480 -7.32 -8.82 22.21
CA HIS A 480 -6.12 -9.36 21.56
C HIS A 480 -5.96 -8.84 20.11
N TYR A 481 -7.03 -8.83 19.30
CA TYR A 481 -6.93 -8.44 17.88
C TYR A 481 -7.09 -6.94 17.60
N TYR A 482 -7.70 -6.19 18.52
CA TYR A 482 -7.88 -4.73 18.44
C TYR A 482 -7.34 -4.07 19.73
N PRO A 483 -6.00 -4.09 19.94
CA PRO A 483 -5.42 -3.68 21.21
C PRO A 483 -5.72 -2.21 21.54
N GLY A 484 -6.27 -1.97 22.73
CA GLY A 484 -6.72 -0.65 23.17
C GLY A 484 -8.09 -0.22 22.65
N ALA A 485 -8.86 -1.11 22.02
CA ALA A 485 -10.28 -0.92 21.78
C ALA A 485 -11.10 -1.24 23.05
N GLY A 486 -12.18 -0.48 23.28
CA GLY A 486 -13.21 -0.76 24.26
C GLY A 486 -14.55 -1.09 23.59
N LEU A 487 -15.39 -1.86 24.28
CA LEU A 487 -16.77 -2.12 23.86
C LEU A 487 -17.67 -0.96 24.27
N THR A 488 -18.39 -0.38 23.31
CA THR A 488 -19.47 0.59 23.55
C THR A 488 -20.78 0.01 23.04
N ARG A 489 -21.88 0.21 23.77
CA ARG A 489 -23.23 -0.13 23.29
C ARG A 489 -23.93 1.14 22.80
N ILE A 490 -24.44 1.10 21.57
CA ILE A 490 -25.04 2.25 20.86
C ILE A 490 -26.57 2.15 20.65
N TYR A 491 -27.20 1.02 21.00
CA TYR A 491 -28.65 0.80 21.05
C TYR A 491 -29.00 -0.54 21.73
#